data_AF-A0A354GE95-F1
#
_entry.id   AF-A0A354GE95-F1
#
_cell.length_a   1.000
_cell.length_b   1.000
_cell.length_c   1.000
_cell.angle_alpha   90.00
_cell.angle_beta   90.00
_cell.angle_gamma   90.00
#
_symmetry.space_group_name_H-M   'P 1'
#
loop_
_entity.id
_entity.type
_entity.pdbx_description
1 polymer ?
#
loop_
_entity_poly.entity_id
_entity_poly.type
_entity_poly.pdbx_seq_one_letter_code
_entity_poly.pdbx_strand_id
1 'polypeptide(L)'
;MYVVKRDGRKEPVMFDKITERVRKMCYGLNNIVDPVKVAMRVIEGLYDGVTTSELDNLAAEIAATMTTAHPDYAKLAARIAVSNLHKNTKKSFSETMTDLYNYVNPRTGKESPLLADDVYDIIMKNANKLDSTIIYSRDFNYDYFGFKTLERSYLLKLNGQIVERPQQMLMRVSIGIHKEDIDEAIATYELMSKKYFTHATPTLFNSGTPKPQMSSCFLLQMQDDSIDGIYDTLKQTAKISQSAGGIGLSIHNIRATGSYISGTNGTSNGIVPMLRVFNDTARYVDQGGGKRKGSFAMYLEPWHADIFDFLDLKKNHGKEEMRARDLFYAMWISDLFMKRVQEDGEWTLMCPHECPHLYDTYGEEFERLYTSYEAAGKGRKRIKARELWEKILESQIETGTPYMLYKDAANRKSNQKNLGTIRSSNLCTEIMEYTAEDEVAVCNLASIAIPMFVTEDETGNKSFDHQKLFEVTKKVVRNLDTVIDRNYYPVKEAENSNFRHRPVGLGIQGLA
;
A
#
# COMPACT_ATOMS: atom_id res chain seq x y z
N MET A 1 7.19 -24.03 40.19
CA MET A 1 7.10 -23.70 38.76
C MET A 1 8.43 -23.05 38.33
N TYR A 2 8.99 -23.49 37.21
CA TYR A 2 10.24 -23.00 36.66
C TYR A 2 10.02 -22.34 35.30
N VAL A 3 10.82 -21.32 35.00
CA VAL A 3 10.94 -20.71 33.67
C VAL A 3 12.24 -21.12 33.00
N VAL A 4 12.21 -21.25 31.68
CA VAL A 4 13.39 -21.53 30.86
C VAL A 4 13.96 -20.23 30.32
N LYS A 5 15.18 -19.89 30.72
CA LYS A 5 15.91 -18.73 30.20
C LYS A 5 16.28 -18.91 28.74
N ARG A 6 16.59 -17.79 28.06
CA ARG A 6 17.04 -17.79 26.65
C ARG A 6 18.31 -18.62 26.41
N ASP A 7 19.12 -18.83 27.45
CA ASP A 7 20.31 -19.68 27.42
C ASP A 7 20.04 -21.14 27.82
N GLY A 8 18.76 -21.52 27.97
CA GLY A 8 18.32 -22.87 28.33
C GLY A 8 18.32 -23.18 29.84
N ARG A 9 18.83 -22.28 30.70
CA ARG A 9 18.85 -22.52 32.15
C ARG A 9 17.45 -22.42 32.76
N LYS A 10 17.13 -23.33 33.69
CA LYS A 10 15.89 -23.28 34.48
C LYS A 10 16.06 -22.38 35.70
N GLU A 11 15.08 -21.52 35.97
CA GLU A 11 15.06 -20.66 37.16
C GLU A 11 13.66 -20.72 37.81
N PRO A 12 13.55 -20.73 39.15
CA PRO A 12 12.24 -20.66 39.80
C PRO A 12 11.52 -19.35 39.46
N VAL A 13 10.22 -19.43 39.22
CA VAL A 13 9.36 -18.25 39.03
C VAL A 13 9.37 -17.43 40.32
N MET A 14 9.75 -16.16 40.21
CA MET A 14 9.74 -15.21 41.32
C MET A 14 8.91 -13.98 40.95
N PHE A 15 7.85 -13.73 41.73
CA PHE A 15 6.97 -12.57 41.58
C PHE A 15 7.74 -11.26 41.49
N ASP A 16 8.70 -11.07 42.39
CA ASP A 16 9.50 -9.85 42.48
C ASP A 16 10.35 -9.62 41.23
N LYS A 17 10.88 -10.69 40.60
CA LYS A 17 11.67 -10.54 39.37
C LYS A 17 10.81 -10.11 38.17
N ILE A 18 9.60 -10.64 38.06
CA ILE A 18 8.65 -10.26 37.01
C ILE A 18 8.24 -8.80 37.22
N THR A 19 7.83 -8.46 38.45
CA THR A 19 7.40 -7.11 38.83
C THR A 19 8.51 -6.08 38.60
N GLU A 20 9.74 -6.36 39.03
CA GLU A 20 10.88 -5.45 38.88
C GLU A 20 11.23 -5.24 37.40
N ARG A 21 11.08 -6.28 36.58
CA ARG A 21 11.25 -6.14 35.14
C ARG A 21 10.23 -5.20 34.52
N VAL A 22 8.95 -5.36 34.85
CA VAL A 22 7.88 -4.49 34.34
C VAL A 22 8.07 -3.06 34.86
N ARG A 23 8.40 -2.90 36.15
CA ARG A 23 8.67 -1.61 36.79
C ARG A 23 9.77 -0.82 36.10
N LYS A 24 10.86 -1.47 35.69
CA LYS A 24 11.95 -0.83 34.90
C LYS A 24 11.48 -0.24 33.57
N MET A 25 10.34 -0.70 33.03
CA MET A 25 9.75 -0.19 31.80
C MET A 25 8.71 0.91 32.03
N CYS A 26 8.38 1.23 33.28
CA CYS A 26 7.39 2.26 33.64
C CYS A 26 7.94 3.69 33.74
N TYR A 27 9.18 3.95 33.30
CA TYR A 27 9.79 5.28 33.39
C TYR A 27 8.95 6.35 32.65
N GLY A 28 8.64 7.45 33.33
CA GLY A 28 7.86 8.56 32.75
C GLY A 28 6.43 8.20 32.34
N LEU A 29 5.88 7.08 32.84
CA LEU A 29 4.45 6.76 32.68
C LEU A 29 3.65 7.32 33.86
N ASN A 30 2.35 7.53 33.66
CA ASN A 30 1.44 7.97 34.72
C ASN A 30 1.40 6.96 35.90
N ASN A 31 1.28 7.46 37.13
CA ASN A 31 1.22 6.66 38.36
C ASN A 31 0.04 5.67 38.44
N ILE A 32 -0.98 5.83 37.58
CA ILE A 32 -2.08 4.85 37.42
C ILE A 32 -1.56 3.52 36.82
N VAL A 33 -0.42 3.55 36.11
CA VAL A 33 0.22 2.36 35.56
C VAL A 33 0.93 1.60 36.68
N ASP A 34 0.34 0.47 37.08
CA ASP A 34 0.81 -0.34 38.19
C ASP A 34 1.48 -1.62 37.67
N PRO A 35 2.82 -1.74 37.78
CA PRO A 35 3.55 -2.93 37.35
C PRO A 35 3.17 -4.19 38.16
N VAL A 36 2.68 -4.04 39.40
CA VAL A 36 2.28 -5.16 40.26
C VAL A 36 1.03 -5.83 39.69
N LYS A 37 0.04 -5.05 39.24
CA LYS A 37 -1.18 -5.58 38.60
C LYS A 37 -0.88 -6.39 37.35
N VAL A 38 0.06 -5.92 36.53
CA VAL A 38 0.52 -6.66 35.34
C VAL A 38 1.17 -7.98 35.78
N ALA A 39 2.10 -7.93 36.73
CA ALA A 39 2.79 -9.13 37.21
C ALA A 39 1.86 -10.17 37.84
N MET A 40 0.84 -9.75 38.59
CA MET A 40 -0.18 -10.64 39.16
C MET A 40 -0.92 -11.41 38.06
N ARG A 41 -1.44 -10.71 37.04
CA ARG A 41 -2.15 -11.35 35.91
C ARG A 41 -1.24 -12.25 35.08
N VAL A 42 0.04 -11.88 34.92
CA VAL A 42 1.01 -12.73 34.23
C VAL A 42 1.16 -14.07 34.94
N ILE A 43 1.17 -14.08 36.28
CA ILE A 43 1.35 -15.30 37.06
C ILE A 43 0.14 -16.22 36.99
N GLU A 44 -1.07 -15.67 36.88
CA GLU A 44 -2.29 -16.45 36.67
C GLU A 44 -2.25 -17.22 35.34
N GLY A 45 -1.55 -16.72 34.33
CA GLY A 45 -1.40 -17.36 33.01
C GLY A 45 -0.14 -18.23 32.84
N LEU A 46 0.68 -18.40 33.87
CA LEU A 46 1.94 -19.15 33.81
C LEU A 46 1.71 -20.67 33.88
N TYR A 47 2.54 -21.43 33.16
CA TYR A 47 2.67 -22.89 33.26
C TYR A 47 4.13 -23.31 33.45
N ASP A 48 4.35 -24.52 33.96
CA ASP A 48 5.72 -25.02 34.22
C ASP A 48 6.50 -25.25 32.92
N GLY A 49 7.72 -24.72 32.86
CA GLY A 49 8.58 -24.82 31.68
C GLY A 49 8.42 -23.71 30.64
N VAL A 50 7.54 -22.72 30.88
CA VAL A 50 7.40 -21.55 30.00
C VAL A 50 8.73 -20.80 29.82
N THR A 51 9.01 -20.36 28.60
CA THR A 51 10.25 -19.64 28.31
C THR A 51 10.15 -18.18 28.76
N THR A 52 11.30 -17.58 29.08
CA THR A 52 11.35 -16.14 29.40
C THR A 52 10.93 -15.23 28.23
N SER A 53 10.94 -15.74 26.99
CA SER A 53 10.46 -15.01 25.81
C SER A 53 8.93 -15.02 25.73
N GLU A 54 8.31 -16.19 25.95
CA GLU A 54 6.84 -16.33 26.04
C GLU A 54 6.30 -15.53 27.23
N LEU A 55 7.02 -15.52 28.35
CA LEU A 55 6.66 -14.73 29.52
C LEU A 55 6.62 -13.22 29.22
N ASP A 56 7.63 -12.71 28.51
CA ASP A 56 7.68 -11.30 28.12
C ASP A 56 6.55 -10.96 27.11
N ASN A 57 6.19 -11.90 26.22
CA ASN A 57 5.05 -11.73 25.31
C ASN A 57 3.72 -11.67 26.06
N LEU A 58 3.48 -12.60 26.99
CA LEU A 58 2.28 -12.61 27.83
C LEU A 58 2.16 -11.31 28.64
N ALA A 59 3.27 -10.83 29.22
CA ALA A 59 3.29 -9.56 29.94
C ALA A 59 2.94 -8.36 29.05
N ALA A 60 3.42 -8.34 27.81
CA ALA A 60 3.09 -7.29 26.85
C ALA A 60 1.59 -7.35 26.44
N GLU A 61 1.06 -8.54 26.19
CA GLU A 61 -0.36 -8.74 25.85
C GLU A 61 -1.28 -8.31 26.99
N ILE A 62 -0.99 -8.73 28.22
CA ILE A 62 -1.74 -8.33 29.41
C ILE A 62 -1.71 -6.81 29.58
N ALA A 63 -0.52 -6.20 29.50
CA ALA A 63 -0.41 -4.74 29.57
C ALA A 63 -1.24 -4.07 28.46
N ALA A 64 -1.28 -4.60 27.24
CA ALA A 64 -2.08 -4.05 26.16
C ALA A 64 -3.59 -4.11 26.47
N THR A 65 -4.10 -5.18 27.10
CA THR A 65 -5.52 -5.25 27.52
C THR A 65 -5.90 -4.20 28.56
N MET A 66 -4.92 -3.74 29.35
CA MET A 66 -5.10 -2.72 30.39
C MET A 66 -5.09 -1.29 29.84
N THR A 67 -4.97 -1.10 28.52
CA THR A 67 -5.12 0.21 27.86
C THR A 67 -6.47 0.85 28.15
N THR A 68 -7.51 0.04 28.39
CA THR A 68 -8.84 0.49 28.81
C THR A 68 -8.84 1.21 30.17
N ALA A 69 -7.87 0.92 31.03
CA ALA A 69 -7.71 1.60 32.31
C ALA A 69 -6.92 2.91 32.17
N HIS A 70 -5.86 2.93 31.35
CA HIS A 70 -5.09 4.13 31.05
C HIS A 70 -4.25 3.95 29.77
N PRO A 71 -4.13 4.94 28.87
CA PRO A 71 -3.41 4.82 27.60
C PRO A 71 -1.92 4.49 27.75
N ASP A 72 -1.27 4.90 28.84
CA ASP A 72 0.15 4.58 29.08
C ASP A 72 0.43 3.07 29.26
N TYR A 73 -0.58 2.23 29.53
CA TYR A 73 -0.42 0.78 29.47
C TYR A 73 -0.07 0.29 28.06
N ALA A 74 -0.55 0.96 26.99
CA ALA A 74 -0.14 0.65 25.62
C ALA A 74 1.35 0.96 25.39
N LYS A 75 1.86 2.05 25.99
CA LYS A 75 3.30 2.36 25.97
C LYS A 75 4.10 1.31 26.74
N LEU A 76 3.64 0.91 27.92
CA LEU A 76 4.27 -0.14 28.71
C LEU A 76 4.33 -1.46 27.92
N ALA A 77 3.21 -1.88 27.33
CA ALA A 77 3.11 -3.08 26.50
C ALA A 77 4.13 -3.05 25.34
N ALA A 78 4.21 -1.92 24.63
CA ALA A 78 5.19 -1.73 23.56
C ALA A 78 6.63 -1.87 24.07
N ARG A 79 6.95 -1.23 25.19
CA ARG A 79 8.30 -1.27 25.78
C ARG A 79 8.70 -2.68 26.21
N ILE A 80 7.77 -3.46 26.78
CA ILE A 80 8.00 -4.86 27.13
C ILE A 80 8.29 -5.68 25.85
N ALA A 81 7.46 -5.53 24.81
CA ALA A 81 7.60 -6.24 23.55
C ALA A 81 8.92 -5.89 22.83
N VAL A 82 9.28 -4.61 22.77
CA VAL A 82 10.56 -4.13 22.21
C VAL A 82 11.75 -4.65 23.01
N SER A 83 11.67 -4.61 24.34
CA SER A 83 12.71 -5.18 25.21
C SER A 83 12.88 -6.68 24.99
N ASN A 84 11.78 -7.41 24.76
CA ASN A 84 11.82 -8.82 24.40
C ASN A 84 12.55 -9.03 23.06
N LEU A 85 12.17 -8.27 22.03
CA LEU A 85 12.81 -8.31 20.71
C LEU A 85 14.31 -8.05 20.81
N HIS A 86 14.73 -7.02 21.54
CA HIS A 86 16.15 -6.69 21.70
C HIS A 86 16.95 -7.81 22.36
N LYS A 87 16.34 -8.61 23.24
CA LYS A 87 17.01 -9.76 23.85
C LYS A 87 17.07 -10.99 22.94
N ASN A 88 16.23 -11.03 21.89
CA ASN A 88 16.17 -12.13 20.93
C ASN A 88 16.85 -11.78 19.59
N THR A 89 17.46 -10.60 19.45
CA THR A 89 18.07 -10.11 18.20
C THR A 89 19.46 -9.53 18.45
N LYS A 90 20.34 -9.62 17.44
CA LYS A 90 21.66 -9.00 17.48
C LYS A 90 21.57 -7.47 17.55
N LYS A 91 22.51 -6.86 18.26
CA LYS A 91 22.59 -5.39 18.41
C LYS A 91 23.35 -4.74 17.26
N SER A 92 24.37 -5.38 16.68
CA SER A 92 25.06 -4.82 15.51
C SER A 92 24.14 -4.89 14.29
N PHE A 93 24.02 -3.80 13.55
CA PHE A 93 23.30 -3.75 12.29
C PHE A 93 24.09 -4.49 11.21
N SER A 94 25.40 -4.27 11.11
CA SER A 94 26.24 -4.95 10.13
C SER A 94 26.25 -6.49 10.28
N GLU A 95 26.27 -7.00 11.52
CA GLU A 95 26.14 -8.45 11.78
C GLU A 95 24.76 -8.99 11.37
N THR A 96 23.67 -8.29 11.69
CA THR A 96 22.32 -8.70 11.25
C THR A 96 22.23 -8.72 9.72
N MET A 97 22.79 -7.73 9.04
CA MET A 97 22.79 -7.65 7.57
C MET A 97 23.63 -8.78 6.96
N THR A 98 24.72 -9.18 7.62
CA THR A 98 25.53 -10.36 7.24
C THR A 98 24.74 -11.65 7.37
N ASP A 99 23.94 -11.83 8.44
CA ASP A 99 23.07 -13.00 8.58
C ASP A 99 21.98 -13.05 7.48
N LEU A 100 21.42 -11.90 7.11
CA LEU A 100 20.41 -11.79 6.05
C LEU A 100 20.99 -12.07 4.66
N TYR A 101 22.22 -11.64 4.42
CA TYR A 101 22.94 -11.87 3.17
C TYR A 101 23.32 -13.35 3.01
N ASN A 102 23.92 -13.95 4.05
CA ASN A 102 24.37 -15.34 4.03
C ASN A 102 23.24 -16.36 4.29
N TYR A 103 21.96 -15.97 4.12
CA TYR A 103 20.85 -16.88 4.39
C TYR A 103 20.85 -18.05 3.41
N VAL A 104 20.87 -19.26 3.96
CA VAL A 104 20.70 -20.51 3.22
C VAL A 104 19.36 -21.11 3.59
N ASN A 105 18.55 -21.43 2.58
CA ASN A 105 17.26 -22.07 2.81
C ASN A 105 17.47 -23.48 3.41
N PRO A 106 17.00 -23.76 4.64
CA PRO A 106 17.31 -25.02 5.32
C PRO A 106 16.68 -26.25 4.65
N ARG A 107 15.66 -26.05 3.81
CA ARG A 107 14.99 -27.16 3.10
C ARG A 107 15.67 -27.52 1.79
N THR A 108 16.28 -26.56 1.11
CA THR A 108 16.89 -26.77 -0.22
C THR A 108 18.41 -26.74 -0.20
N GLY A 109 19.03 -26.24 0.88
CA GLY A 109 20.47 -26.03 0.98
C GLY A 109 21.01 -24.95 0.04
N LYS A 110 20.13 -24.20 -0.64
CA LYS A 110 20.52 -23.15 -1.59
C LYS A 110 20.68 -21.82 -0.88
N GLU A 111 21.71 -21.08 -1.26
CA GLU A 111 21.85 -19.66 -0.93
C GLU A 111 20.62 -18.90 -1.43
N SER A 112 20.04 -18.08 -0.56
CA SER A 112 18.83 -17.32 -0.82
C SER A 112 18.93 -15.97 -0.13
N PRO A 113 19.92 -15.12 -0.51
CA PRO A 113 20.18 -13.86 0.16
C PRO A 113 18.92 -13.00 0.22
N LEU A 114 18.67 -12.39 1.38
CA LEU A 114 17.57 -11.45 1.59
C LEU A 114 17.99 -9.98 1.42
N LEU A 115 19.28 -9.75 1.15
CA LEU A 115 19.91 -8.45 0.93
C LEU A 115 20.60 -8.47 -0.44
N ALA A 116 20.56 -7.38 -1.19
CA ALA A 116 21.26 -7.27 -2.47
C ALA A 116 22.79 -7.20 -2.25
N ASP A 117 23.56 -7.75 -3.20
CA ASP A 117 25.03 -7.77 -3.16
C ASP A 117 25.62 -6.37 -2.98
N ASP A 118 25.19 -5.42 -3.81
CA ASP A 118 25.67 -4.04 -3.79
C ASP A 118 25.37 -3.33 -2.46
N VAL A 119 24.20 -3.60 -1.86
CA VAL A 119 23.79 -3.06 -0.56
C VAL A 119 24.62 -3.65 0.56
N TYR A 120 24.89 -4.96 0.51
CA TYR A 120 25.73 -5.64 1.48
C TYR A 120 27.14 -5.04 1.50
N ASP A 121 27.75 -4.89 0.32
CA ASP A 121 29.10 -4.33 0.19
C ASP A 121 29.18 -2.90 0.74
N ILE A 122 28.19 -2.05 0.42
CA ILE A 122 28.09 -0.68 0.94
C ILE A 122 28.00 -0.68 2.47
N ILE A 123 27.17 -1.55 3.04
CA ILE A 123 27.01 -1.66 4.49
C ILE A 123 28.32 -2.10 5.15
N MET A 124 28.98 -3.12 4.61
CA MET A 124 30.21 -3.65 5.20
C MET A 124 31.37 -2.65 5.11
N LYS A 125 31.49 -1.94 3.99
CA LYS A 125 32.46 -0.84 3.82
C LYS A 125 32.29 0.28 4.84
N ASN A 126 31.07 0.49 5.33
CA ASN A 126 30.71 1.58 6.26
C ASN A 126 30.26 1.08 7.65
N ALA A 127 30.52 -0.18 8.00
CA ALA A 127 29.91 -0.88 9.13
C ALA A 127 30.05 -0.11 10.46
N ASN A 128 31.26 0.36 10.79
CA ASN A 128 31.52 1.09 12.03
C ASN A 128 30.71 2.40 12.14
N LYS A 129 30.60 3.16 11.04
CA LYS A 129 29.83 4.41 10.99
C LYS A 129 28.34 4.12 11.15
N LEU A 130 27.82 3.12 10.44
CA LEU A 130 26.40 2.77 10.49
C LEU A 130 25.98 2.18 11.85
N ASP A 131 26.77 1.27 12.42
CA ASP A 131 26.50 0.65 13.72
C ASP A 131 26.50 1.68 14.87
N SER A 132 27.38 2.68 14.79
CA SER A 132 27.46 3.76 15.80
C SER A 132 26.38 4.84 15.64
N THR A 133 25.80 4.98 14.43
CA THR A 133 24.75 5.97 14.14
C THR A 133 23.38 5.53 14.66
N ILE A 134 23.11 4.22 14.71
CA ILE A 134 21.79 3.70 15.05
C ILE A 134 21.46 3.92 16.54
N ILE A 135 20.31 4.56 16.79
CA ILE A 135 19.82 4.84 18.14
C ILE A 135 18.69 3.87 18.52
N TYR A 136 19.06 2.74 19.13
CA TYR A 136 18.11 1.70 19.53
C TYR A 136 17.08 2.12 20.59
N SER A 137 17.32 3.20 21.34
CA SER A 137 16.31 3.74 22.26
C SER A 137 15.07 4.26 21.52
N ARG A 138 15.17 4.57 20.22
CA ARG A 138 14.02 4.99 19.40
C ARG A 138 13.02 3.87 19.13
N ASP A 139 13.40 2.59 19.28
CA ASP A 139 12.45 1.47 19.20
C ASP A 139 11.37 1.55 20.29
N PHE A 140 11.67 2.18 21.44
CA PHE A 140 10.70 2.34 22.53
C PHE A 140 9.68 3.46 22.29
N ASN A 141 9.79 4.17 21.15
CA ASN A 141 8.82 5.21 20.77
C ASN A 141 7.58 4.63 20.10
N TYR A 142 7.60 3.38 19.63
CA TYR A 142 6.40 2.74 19.05
C TYR A 142 5.37 2.44 20.14
N ASP A 143 4.10 2.51 19.77
CA ASP A 143 3.03 1.91 20.57
C ASP A 143 2.94 0.41 20.29
N TYR A 144 2.10 -0.29 21.07
CA TYR A 144 2.05 -1.75 21.01
C TYR A 144 1.56 -2.26 19.64
N PHE A 145 0.51 -1.64 19.10
CA PHE A 145 -0.09 -2.07 17.83
C PHE A 145 0.79 -1.73 16.62
N GLY A 146 1.43 -0.56 16.61
CA GLY A 146 2.42 -0.19 15.61
C GLY A 146 3.61 -1.14 15.63
N PHE A 147 4.13 -1.48 16.82
CA PHE A 147 5.20 -2.47 16.94
C PHE A 147 4.78 -3.86 16.46
N LYS A 148 3.60 -4.35 16.85
CA LYS A 148 3.08 -5.66 16.40
C LYS A 148 2.84 -5.71 14.88
N THR A 149 2.46 -4.58 14.29
CA THR A 149 2.36 -4.45 12.82
C THR A 149 3.71 -4.65 12.15
N LEU A 150 4.77 -4.02 12.68
CA LEU A 150 6.14 -4.21 12.20
C LEU A 150 6.59 -5.67 12.35
N GLU A 151 6.37 -6.26 13.52
CA GLU A 151 6.73 -7.64 13.87
C GLU A 151 6.08 -8.67 12.94
N ARG A 152 4.81 -8.45 12.59
CA ARG A 152 4.05 -9.36 11.74
C ARG A 152 4.61 -9.40 10.31
N SER A 153 4.88 -8.24 9.71
CA SER A 153 5.03 -8.15 8.24
C SER A 153 6.28 -7.43 7.74
N TYR A 154 6.90 -6.53 8.52
CA TYR A 154 7.94 -5.63 8.03
C TYR A 154 9.35 -6.07 8.40
N LEU A 155 9.54 -6.57 9.62
CA LEU A 155 10.86 -7.00 10.10
C LEU A 155 11.24 -8.33 9.43
N LEU A 156 12.44 -8.37 8.84
CA LEU A 156 12.92 -9.58 8.16
C LEU A 156 13.13 -10.74 9.14
N LYS A 157 12.84 -11.95 8.63
CA LYS A 157 12.85 -13.20 9.40
C LYS A 157 13.79 -14.21 8.76
N LEU A 158 14.54 -14.93 9.59
CA LEU A 158 15.27 -16.14 9.21
C LEU A 158 14.61 -17.34 9.87
N ASN A 159 14.26 -18.36 9.09
CA ASN A 159 13.62 -19.57 9.60
C ASN A 159 12.36 -19.31 10.46
N GLY A 160 11.58 -18.28 10.10
CA GLY A 160 10.38 -17.86 10.82
C GLY A 160 10.64 -16.99 12.07
N GLN A 161 11.90 -16.79 12.47
CA GLN A 161 12.27 -15.94 13.61
C GLN A 161 12.72 -14.56 13.15
N ILE A 162 12.33 -13.53 13.88
CA ILE A 162 12.69 -12.15 13.55
C ILE A 162 14.14 -11.91 13.93
N VAL A 163 14.91 -11.39 12.97
CA VAL A 163 16.32 -11.04 13.17
C VAL A 163 16.56 -9.53 13.14
N GLU A 164 15.67 -8.80 12.47
CA GLU A 164 15.80 -7.37 12.25
C GLU A 164 15.04 -6.57 13.32
N ARG A 165 15.69 -5.54 13.88
CA ARG A 165 15.05 -4.53 14.74
C ARG A 165 14.43 -3.39 13.91
N PRO A 166 13.44 -2.64 14.43
CA PRO A 166 12.87 -1.52 13.67
C PRO A 166 13.92 -0.50 13.21
N GLN A 167 14.89 -0.12 14.06
CA GLN A 167 15.97 0.76 13.61
C GLN A 167 16.83 0.18 12.48
N GLN A 168 17.08 -1.15 12.51
CA GLN A 168 17.87 -1.84 11.48
C GLN A 168 17.11 -1.85 10.15
N MET A 169 15.79 -2.08 10.18
CA MET A 169 14.92 -1.96 9.02
C MET A 169 14.97 -0.54 8.42
N LEU A 170 14.86 0.50 9.26
CA LEU A 170 14.92 1.89 8.79
C LEU A 170 16.27 2.24 8.18
N MET A 171 17.38 1.74 8.73
CA MET A 171 18.70 1.94 8.16
C MET A 171 18.87 1.17 6.84
N ARG A 172 18.43 -0.09 6.76
CA ARG A 172 18.41 -0.86 5.52
C ARG A 172 17.63 -0.14 4.42
N VAL A 173 16.45 0.39 4.74
CA VAL A 173 15.64 1.15 3.79
C VAL A 173 16.38 2.41 3.32
N SER A 174 17.02 3.12 4.24
CA SER A 174 17.76 4.36 3.93
C SER A 174 18.96 4.10 3.02
N ILE A 175 19.74 3.05 3.30
CA ILE A 175 20.87 2.63 2.45
C ILE A 175 20.37 2.06 1.12
N GLY A 176 19.24 1.33 1.10
CA GLY A 176 18.68 0.80 -0.14
C GLY A 176 18.24 1.91 -1.11
N ILE A 177 17.78 3.06 -0.59
CA ILE A 177 17.44 4.24 -1.40
C ILE A 177 18.70 4.99 -1.84
N HIS A 178 19.57 5.36 -0.90
CA HIS A 178 20.67 6.31 -1.16
C HIS A 178 22.00 5.65 -1.56
N LYS A 179 22.13 4.33 -1.39
CA LYS A 179 23.29 3.52 -1.75
C LYS A 179 24.58 4.12 -1.20
N GLU A 180 25.52 4.50 -2.06
CA GLU A 180 26.85 5.03 -1.69
C GLU A 180 26.77 6.43 -1.02
N ASP A 181 25.65 7.15 -1.12
CA ASP A 181 25.45 8.42 -0.41
C ASP A 181 25.05 8.16 1.06
N ILE A 182 26.06 7.82 1.86
CA ILE A 182 25.89 7.47 3.28
C ILE A 182 25.35 8.64 4.10
N ASP A 183 25.70 9.88 3.76
CA ASP A 183 25.23 11.04 4.52
C ASP A 183 23.75 11.30 4.26
N GLU A 184 23.28 11.17 3.01
CA GLU A 184 21.85 11.23 2.70
C GLU A 184 21.06 10.05 3.30
N ALA A 185 21.67 8.84 3.33
CA ALA A 185 21.10 7.68 4.00
C ALA A 185 20.90 7.94 5.50
N ILE A 186 21.92 8.44 6.20
CA ILE A 186 21.84 8.75 7.63
C ILE A 186 20.80 9.84 7.89
N ALA A 187 20.76 10.89 7.07
CA ALA A 187 19.78 11.96 7.21
C ALA A 187 18.32 11.44 7.02
N THR A 188 18.13 10.49 6.10
CA THR A 188 16.84 9.82 5.90
C THR A 188 16.46 8.92 7.08
N TYR A 189 17.41 8.12 7.57
CA TYR A 189 17.24 7.30 8.77
C TYR A 189 16.85 8.15 9.98
N GLU A 190 17.52 9.28 10.20
CA GLU A 190 17.25 10.20 11.32
C GLU A 190 15.81 10.70 11.31
N LEU A 191 15.30 11.13 10.15
CA LEU A 191 13.94 11.64 10.03
C LEU A 191 12.88 10.53 10.19
N MET A 192 13.09 9.35 9.59
CA MET A 192 12.16 8.22 9.74
C MET A 192 12.14 7.67 11.17
N SER A 193 13.30 7.53 11.80
CA SER A 193 13.39 7.00 13.17
C SER A 193 12.88 7.99 14.23
N LYS A 194 12.87 9.29 13.92
CA LYS A 194 12.14 10.33 14.69
C LYS A 194 10.66 10.45 14.31
N LYS A 195 10.18 9.62 13.37
CA LYS A 195 8.79 9.55 12.89
C LYS A 195 8.27 10.77 12.13
N TYR A 196 9.14 11.63 11.59
CA TYR A 196 8.69 12.79 10.80
C TYR A 196 7.94 12.38 9.53
N PHE A 197 8.32 11.25 8.94
CA PHE A 197 7.64 10.66 7.80
C PHE A 197 7.88 9.15 7.76
N THR A 198 7.16 8.45 6.89
CA THR A 198 7.45 7.06 6.50
C THR A 198 7.34 6.90 4.99
N HIS A 199 8.19 6.05 4.42
CA HIS A 199 7.93 5.55 3.07
C HIS A 199 6.76 4.56 3.08
N ALA A 200 6.16 4.34 1.90
CA ALA A 200 5.10 3.38 1.74
C ALA A 200 5.58 1.93 1.97
N THR A 201 4.62 1.02 2.20
CA THR A 201 4.92 -0.37 2.54
C THR A 201 5.90 -1.07 1.58
N PRO A 202 5.76 -0.98 0.24
CA PRO A 202 6.67 -1.71 -0.66
C PRO A 202 8.12 -1.24 -0.50
N THR A 203 8.35 0.06 -0.31
CA THR A 203 9.68 0.60 0.00
C THR A 203 10.24 0.02 1.31
N LEU A 204 9.42 -0.03 2.37
CA LEU A 204 9.85 -0.60 3.66
C LEU A 204 10.16 -2.10 3.57
N PHE A 205 9.38 -2.85 2.77
CA PHE A 205 9.57 -4.28 2.56
C PHE A 205 10.81 -4.59 1.72
N ASN A 206 11.00 -3.88 0.61
CA ASN A 206 11.85 -4.34 -0.46
C ASN A 206 13.12 -3.49 -0.66
N SER A 207 13.19 -2.28 -0.08
CA SER A 207 14.41 -1.48 -0.16
C SER A 207 15.59 -2.24 0.47
N GLY A 208 16.70 -2.30 -0.27
CA GLY A 208 17.89 -3.04 0.12
C GLY A 208 17.90 -4.53 -0.28
N THR A 209 16.78 -5.08 -0.77
CA THR A 209 16.65 -6.51 -1.11
C THR A 209 17.06 -6.79 -2.58
N PRO A 210 17.29 -8.05 -2.99
CA PRO A 210 17.78 -8.38 -4.35
C PRO A 210 16.90 -7.91 -5.52
N LYS A 211 15.59 -7.77 -5.31
CA LYS A 211 14.64 -7.26 -6.32
C LYS A 211 13.78 -6.16 -5.68
N PRO A 212 14.31 -4.93 -5.57
CA PRO A 212 13.68 -3.88 -4.79
C PRO A 212 12.52 -3.23 -5.55
N GLN A 213 11.37 -3.90 -5.61
CA GLN A 213 10.13 -3.27 -6.07
C GLN A 213 9.58 -2.39 -4.93
N MET A 214 9.70 -1.07 -5.07
CA MET A 214 9.45 -0.07 -4.03
C MET A 214 8.21 0.79 -4.29
N SER A 215 7.66 0.77 -5.51
CA SER A 215 6.46 1.54 -5.88
C SER A 215 5.17 0.82 -5.46
N SER A 216 4.11 1.57 -5.16
CA SER A 216 2.90 1.00 -4.52
C SER A 216 1.78 0.62 -5.47
N CYS A 217 1.53 1.44 -6.46
CA CYS A 217 0.39 1.27 -7.35
C CYS A 217 0.80 1.48 -8.80
N PHE A 218 0.05 0.86 -9.69
CA PHE A 218 0.23 0.93 -11.12
C PHE A 218 -1.11 1.27 -11.78
N LEU A 219 -1.07 2.11 -12.81
CA LEU A 219 -2.24 2.47 -13.60
C LEU A 219 -2.03 1.95 -15.02
N LEU A 220 -3.03 1.22 -15.52
CA LEU A 220 -3.02 0.63 -16.85
C LEU A 220 -4.24 1.11 -17.63
N GLN A 221 -4.08 1.20 -18.93
CA GLN A 221 -5.20 1.15 -19.86
C GLN A 221 -5.18 -0.19 -20.56
N MET A 222 -6.36 -0.73 -20.85
CA MET A 222 -6.48 -1.88 -21.73
C MET A 222 -5.85 -1.54 -23.09
N GLN A 223 -4.88 -2.36 -23.53
CA GLN A 223 -4.07 -2.06 -24.71
C GLN A 223 -4.90 -1.93 -25.99
N ASP A 224 -5.79 -2.89 -26.23
CA ASP A 224 -6.63 -2.93 -27.43
C ASP A 224 -7.93 -3.70 -27.17
N ASP A 225 -8.95 -3.43 -27.98
CA ASP A 225 -10.23 -4.15 -28.02
C ASP A 225 -10.11 -5.45 -28.84
N SER A 226 -9.17 -6.29 -28.43
CA SER A 226 -8.84 -7.58 -29.05
C SER A 226 -8.45 -8.60 -27.99
N ILE A 227 -8.48 -9.89 -28.34
CA ILE A 227 -8.07 -10.96 -27.41
C ILE A 227 -6.60 -10.79 -27.03
N ASP A 228 -5.73 -10.47 -27.97
CA ASP A 228 -4.30 -10.27 -27.70
C ASP A 228 -4.10 -9.09 -26.75
N GLY A 229 -4.71 -7.93 -27.01
CA GLY A 229 -4.64 -6.77 -26.11
C GLY A 229 -5.18 -7.06 -24.70
N ILE A 230 -6.28 -7.81 -24.60
CA ILE A 230 -6.85 -8.23 -23.30
C ILE A 230 -5.89 -9.14 -22.53
N TYR A 231 -5.32 -10.15 -23.18
CA TYR A 231 -4.45 -11.12 -22.52
C TYR A 231 -3.06 -10.58 -22.23
N ASP A 232 -2.53 -9.66 -23.05
CA ASP A 232 -1.29 -8.94 -22.73
C ASP A 232 -1.48 -8.01 -21.54
N THR A 233 -2.61 -7.29 -21.47
CA THR A 233 -2.97 -6.50 -20.28
C THR A 233 -3.12 -7.41 -19.04
N LEU A 234 -3.77 -8.58 -19.18
CA LEU A 234 -3.88 -9.55 -18.08
C LEU A 234 -2.51 -10.05 -17.60
N LYS A 235 -1.59 -10.34 -18.53
CA LYS A 235 -0.21 -10.73 -18.21
C LYS A 235 0.56 -9.63 -17.49
N GLN A 236 0.39 -8.36 -17.89
CA GLN A 236 0.98 -7.21 -17.19
C GLN A 236 0.44 -7.12 -15.76
N THR A 237 -0.89 -7.18 -15.57
CA THR A 237 -1.50 -7.13 -14.23
C THR A 237 -1.05 -8.29 -13.33
N ALA A 238 -0.89 -9.50 -13.88
CA ALA A 238 -0.35 -10.64 -13.13
C ALA A 238 1.09 -10.42 -12.66
N LYS A 239 1.98 -9.91 -13.53
CA LYS A 239 3.38 -9.60 -13.16
C LYS A 239 3.48 -8.50 -12.10
N ILE A 240 2.64 -7.48 -12.21
CA ILE A 240 2.56 -6.38 -11.24
C ILE A 240 2.04 -6.89 -9.89
N SER A 241 0.96 -7.68 -9.89
CA SER A 241 0.38 -8.26 -8.67
C SER A 241 1.36 -9.21 -7.97
N GLN A 242 2.11 -10.02 -8.74
CA GLN A 242 3.15 -10.89 -8.19
C GLN A 242 4.17 -10.11 -7.36
N SER A 243 4.47 -8.88 -7.78
CA SER A 243 5.40 -7.97 -7.11
C SER A 243 4.73 -7.08 -6.05
N ALA A 244 3.53 -7.42 -5.61
CA ALA A 244 2.73 -6.71 -4.61
C ALA A 244 2.27 -5.29 -4.98
N GLY A 245 2.17 -4.97 -6.27
CA GLY A 245 1.58 -3.74 -6.76
C GLY A 245 0.05 -3.78 -6.76
N GLY A 246 -0.60 -2.72 -6.27
CA GLY A 246 -2.03 -2.47 -6.51
C GLY A 246 -2.28 -1.93 -7.91
N ILE A 247 -3.42 -2.24 -8.52
CA ILE A 247 -3.69 -1.89 -9.93
C ILE A 247 -4.97 -1.05 -10.06
N GLY A 248 -4.90 0.02 -10.84
CA GLY A 248 -6.06 0.64 -11.47
C GLY A 248 -6.04 0.35 -12.97
N LEU A 249 -7.14 -0.14 -13.54
CA LEU A 249 -7.23 -0.53 -14.94
C LEU A 249 -8.45 0.13 -15.62
N SER A 250 -8.17 0.99 -16.60
CA SER A 250 -9.20 1.53 -17.51
C SER A 250 -9.61 0.49 -18.54
N ILE A 251 -10.92 0.25 -18.67
CA ILE A 251 -11.51 -0.71 -19.62
C ILE A 251 -12.53 -0.07 -20.58
N HIS A 252 -12.52 1.26 -20.69
CA HIS A 252 -13.52 2.02 -21.45
C HIS A 252 -13.58 1.69 -22.94
N ASN A 253 -12.48 1.17 -23.50
CA ASN A 253 -12.30 0.86 -24.90
C ASN A 253 -12.77 -0.56 -25.28
N ILE A 254 -13.15 -1.42 -24.33
CA ILE A 254 -13.63 -2.77 -24.64
C ILE A 254 -15.06 -2.75 -25.14
N ARG A 255 -15.34 -3.45 -26.25
CA ARG A 255 -16.69 -3.50 -26.84
C ARG A 255 -17.72 -4.12 -25.89
N ALA A 256 -18.92 -3.56 -25.89
CA ALA A 256 -20.03 -4.02 -25.07
C ALA A 256 -20.67 -5.34 -25.56
N THR A 257 -21.53 -5.94 -24.74
CA THR A 257 -22.29 -7.15 -25.05
C THR A 257 -23.10 -7.00 -26.34
N GLY A 258 -23.10 -7.99 -27.22
CA GLY A 258 -23.82 -7.97 -28.50
C GLY A 258 -23.10 -7.23 -29.64
N SER A 259 -21.93 -6.63 -29.39
CA SER A 259 -21.13 -6.00 -30.46
C SER A 259 -20.63 -7.02 -31.48
N TYR A 260 -20.63 -6.65 -32.76
CA TYR A 260 -20.14 -7.52 -33.82
C TYR A 260 -18.64 -7.85 -33.65
N ILE A 261 -18.25 -9.07 -34.00
CA ILE A 261 -16.85 -9.50 -34.07
C ILE A 261 -16.51 -9.86 -35.52
N SER A 262 -15.77 -8.97 -36.18
CA SER A 262 -15.22 -9.21 -37.51
C SER A 262 -14.27 -10.41 -37.47
N GLY A 263 -14.41 -11.34 -38.43
CA GLY A 263 -13.58 -12.54 -38.56
C GLY A 263 -14.24 -13.81 -38.04
N THR A 264 -14.90 -13.76 -36.88
CA THR A 264 -15.63 -14.93 -36.33
C THR A 264 -17.12 -14.91 -36.67
N ASN A 265 -17.63 -13.79 -37.19
CA ASN A 265 -19.06 -13.57 -37.48
C ASN A 265 -19.97 -13.79 -36.25
N GLY A 266 -19.41 -13.60 -35.05
CA GLY A 266 -20.12 -13.73 -33.77
C GLY A 266 -20.41 -12.38 -33.13
N THR A 267 -20.96 -12.44 -31.92
CA THR A 267 -21.22 -11.28 -31.07
C THR A 267 -20.39 -11.34 -29.79
N SER A 268 -19.98 -10.18 -29.28
CA SER A 268 -19.24 -10.04 -28.03
C SER A 268 -20.10 -10.41 -26.84
N ASN A 269 -19.48 -11.05 -25.84
CA ASN A 269 -20.11 -11.31 -24.55
C ASN A 269 -19.95 -10.13 -23.56
N GLY A 270 -19.35 -9.02 -24.01
CA GLY A 270 -19.17 -7.80 -23.22
C GLY A 270 -18.09 -7.92 -22.14
N ILE A 271 -18.11 -6.96 -21.22
CA ILE A 271 -17.05 -6.83 -20.20
C ILE A 271 -17.15 -7.84 -19.06
N VAL A 272 -18.34 -8.40 -18.78
CA VAL A 272 -18.55 -9.25 -17.59
C VAL A 272 -17.69 -10.53 -17.62
N PRO A 273 -17.67 -11.34 -18.69
CA PRO A 273 -16.83 -12.53 -18.73
C PRO A 273 -15.33 -12.20 -18.69
N MET A 274 -14.92 -11.10 -19.34
CA MET A 274 -13.54 -10.61 -19.27
C MET A 274 -13.14 -10.29 -17.84
N LEU A 275 -13.98 -9.54 -17.12
CA LEU A 275 -13.75 -9.16 -15.73
C LEU A 275 -13.66 -10.36 -14.79
N ARG A 276 -14.35 -11.47 -15.09
CA ARG A 276 -14.19 -12.72 -14.32
C ARG A 276 -12.80 -13.34 -14.47
N VAL A 277 -12.18 -13.24 -15.64
CA VAL A 277 -10.79 -13.69 -15.84
C VAL A 277 -9.81 -12.85 -15.01
N PHE A 278 -10.01 -11.53 -14.97
CA PHE A 278 -9.24 -10.64 -14.10
C PHE A 278 -9.48 -10.94 -12.61
N ASN A 279 -10.72 -11.23 -12.22
CA ASN A 279 -11.08 -11.61 -10.85
C ASN A 279 -10.31 -12.86 -10.40
N ASP A 280 -10.34 -13.93 -11.19
CA ASP A 280 -9.68 -15.17 -10.83
C ASP A 280 -8.15 -15.03 -10.87
N THR A 281 -7.62 -14.17 -11.74
CA THR A 281 -6.20 -13.81 -11.73
C THR A 281 -5.80 -13.07 -10.46
N ALA A 282 -6.62 -12.11 -9.98
CA ALA A 282 -6.38 -11.39 -8.72
C ALA A 282 -6.36 -12.35 -7.51
N ARG A 283 -7.20 -13.39 -7.54
CA ARG A 283 -7.23 -14.45 -6.50
C ARG A 283 -6.04 -15.39 -6.58
N TYR A 284 -5.60 -15.74 -7.79
CA TYR A 284 -4.49 -16.67 -8.02
C TYR A 284 -3.15 -16.04 -7.64
N VAL A 285 -2.91 -14.80 -8.09
CA VAL A 285 -1.64 -14.09 -7.86
C VAL A 285 -1.71 -13.31 -6.54
N ASP A 286 -1.78 -14.05 -5.43
CA ASP A 286 -1.73 -13.50 -4.07
C ASP A 286 -0.32 -12.94 -3.79
N GLN A 287 -0.23 -11.68 -3.37
CA GLN A 287 0.99 -10.89 -3.42
C GLN A 287 2.06 -11.39 -2.45
N GLY A 288 3.30 -11.56 -2.94
CA GLY A 288 4.49 -11.71 -2.11
C GLY A 288 4.53 -12.93 -1.18
N GLY A 289 3.88 -14.04 -1.56
CA GLY A 289 3.84 -15.28 -0.76
C GLY A 289 2.81 -15.25 0.37
N GLY A 290 1.64 -14.64 0.13
CA GLY A 290 0.55 -14.53 1.10
C GLY A 290 0.67 -13.33 2.04
N LYS A 291 1.49 -12.33 1.70
CA LYS A 291 1.60 -11.09 2.49
C LYS A 291 0.36 -10.21 2.32
N ARG A 292 -0.25 -10.17 1.13
CA ARG A 292 -1.44 -9.35 0.79
C ARG A 292 -2.19 -9.92 -0.41
N LYS A 293 -3.53 -9.84 -0.42
CA LYS A 293 -4.35 -10.21 -1.59
C LYS A 293 -4.08 -9.30 -2.79
N GLY A 294 -4.05 -9.87 -4.00
CA GLY A 294 -4.09 -9.10 -5.24
C GLY A 294 -5.34 -8.23 -5.29
N SER A 295 -5.24 -6.99 -5.75
CA SER A 295 -6.34 -6.01 -5.70
C SER A 295 -6.30 -5.10 -6.92
N PHE A 296 -7.34 -5.20 -7.77
CA PHE A 296 -7.47 -4.42 -9.00
C PHE A 296 -8.74 -3.57 -8.92
N ALA A 297 -8.62 -2.28 -9.22
CA ALA A 297 -9.75 -1.37 -9.42
C ALA A 297 -10.03 -1.21 -10.92
N MET A 298 -11.22 -1.59 -11.34
CA MET A 298 -11.68 -1.49 -12.72
C MET A 298 -12.40 -0.15 -12.90
N TYR A 299 -11.98 0.64 -13.88
CA TYR A 299 -12.55 1.94 -14.18
C TYR A 299 -13.41 1.88 -15.44
N LEU A 300 -14.65 2.37 -15.33
CA LEU A 300 -15.59 2.46 -16.45
C LEU A 300 -16.30 3.83 -16.50
N GLU A 301 -16.45 4.39 -17.71
CA GLU A 301 -17.24 5.61 -17.91
C GLU A 301 -18.76 5.31 -17.96
N PRO A 302 -19.62 6.20 -17.42
CA PRO A 302 -21.06 5.96 -17.33
C PRO A 302 -21.82 5.79 -18.65
N TRP A 303 -21.22 6.16 -19.80
CA TRP A 303 -21.85 5.98 -21.11
C TRP A 303 -21.71 4.55 -21.64
N HIS A 304 -20.87 3.70 -21.04
CA HIS A 304 -20.62 2.37 -21.57
C HIS A 304 -21.88 1.50 -21.54
N ALA A 305 -22.17 0.76 -22.62
CA ALA A 305 -23.43 0.02 -22.73
C ALA A 305 -23.60 -1.14 -21.74
N ASP A 306 -22.51 -1.70 -21.20
CA ASP A 306 -22.56 -2.71 -20.13
C ASP A 306 -22.56 -2.11 -18.70
N ILE A 307 -22.81 -0.80 -18.53
CA ILE A 307 -22.64 -0.13 -17.23
C ILE A 307 -23.54 -0.69 -16.11
N PHE A 308 -24.76 -1.12 -16.42
CA PHE A 308 -25.66 -1.69 -15.41
C PHE A 308 -25.13 -3.01 -14.85
N ASP A 309 -24.64 -3.89 -15.73
CA ASP A 309 -24.04 -5.15 -15.31
C ASP A 309 -22.74 -4.91 -14.52
N PHE A 310 -21.93 -3.94 -14.93
CA PHE A 310 -20.73 -3.50 -14.20
C PHE A 310 -21.06 -3.11 -12.75
N LEU A 311 -22.15 -2.36 -12.53
CA LEU A 311 -22.60 -1.94 -11.20
C LEU A 311 -23.11 -3.11 -10.33
N ASP A 312 -23.47 -4.24 -10.93
CA ASP A 312 -23.95 -5.44 -10.22
C ASP A 312 -22.85 -6.46 -9.89
N LEU A 313 -21.64 -6.33 -10.46
CA LEU A 313 -20.59 -7.35 -10.36
C LEU A 313 -20.10 -7.63 -8.93
N LYS A 314 -20.19 -6.65 -8.02
CA LYS A 314 -19.76 -6.79 -6.62
C LYS A 314 -20.91 -7.20 -5.68
N LYS A 315 -22.16 -7.22 -6.15
CA LYS A 315 -23.31 -7.53 -5.29
C LYS A 315 -23.21 -8.95 -4.73
N ASN A 316 -23.70 -9.12 -3.50
CA ASN A 316 -23.65 -10.42 -2.83
C ASN A 316 -24.70 -11.40 -3.37
N HIS A 317 -25.86 -10.90 -3.80
CA HIS A 317 -26.93 -11.69 -4.40
C HIS A 317 -26.84 -11.72 -5.93
N GLY A 318 -27.62 -12.60 -6.56
CA GLY A 318 -27.71 -12.79 -8.02
C GLY A 318 -26.85 -13.95 -8.54
N LYS A 319 -26.72 -14.03 -9.87
CA LYS A 319 -26.07 -15.15 -10.57
C LYS A 319 -24.54 -15.09 -10.45
N GLU A 320 -23.92 -16.15 -9.95
CA GLU A 320 -22.46 -16.23 -9.76
C GLU A 320 -21.67 -16.01 -11.05
N GLU A 321 -22.19 -16.47 -12.18
CA GLU A 321 -21.57 -16.28 -13.49
C GLU A 321 -21.51 -14.82 -13.95
N MET A 322 -22.24 -13.94 -13.26
CA MET A 322 -22.29 -12.48 -13.46
C MET A 322 -21.64 -11.73 -12.29
N ARG A 323 -20.69 -12.34 -11.56
CA ARG A 323 -20.04 -11.72 -10.39
C ARG A 323 -18.53 -11.79 -10.48
N ALA A 324 -17.89 -10.76 -9.94
CA ALA A 324 -16.44 -10.63 -9.82
C ALA A 324 -16.13 -9.81 -8.56
N ARG A 325 -16.30 -10.43 -7.38
CA ARG A 325 -16.34 -9.74 -6.08
C ARG A 325 -14.97 -9.35 -5.54
N ASP A 326 -13.91 -10.03 -5.99
CA ASP A 326 -12.53 -9.76 -5.59
C ASP A 326 -11.93 -8.54 -6.32
N LEU A 327 -12.62 -8.03 -7.34
CA LEU A 327 -12.31 -6.75 -7.99
C LEU A 327 -12.96 -5.57 -7.26
N PHE A 328 -12.35 -4.40 -7.42
CA PHE A 328 -12.92 -3.10 -7.05
C PHE A 328 -13.45 -2.40 -8.30
N TYR A 329 -14.44 -1.54 -8.13
CA TYR A 329 -15.14 -0.88 -9.23
C TYR A 329 -15.11 0.63 -9.02
N ALA A 330 -14.92 1.37 -10.10
CA ALA A 330 -14.80 2.82 -10.08
C ALA A 330 -15.46 3.46 -11.28
N MET A 331 -16.20 4.54 -11.03
CA MET A 331 -16.79 5.39 -12.05
C MET A 331 -15.81 6.47 -12.49
N TRP A 332 -15.62 6.62 -13.80
CA TRP A 332 -14.87 7.71 -14.41
C TRP A 332 -15.84 8.68 -15.10
N ILE A 333 -16.30 9.69 -14.36
CA ILE A 333 -17.52 10.45 -14.67
C ILE A 333 -17.18 11.76 -15.38
N SER A 334 -17.80 12.00 -16.53
CA SER A 334 -17.78 13.31 -17.19
C SER A 334 -18.76 14.30 -16.55
N ASP A 335 -18.44 15.59 -16.63
CA ASP A 335 -19.30 16.69 -16.20
C ASP A 335 -20.65 16.62 -16.92
N LEU A 336 -20.67 16.21 -18.19
CA LEU A 336 -21.91 16.04 -18.97
C LEU A 336 -22.90 15.07 -18.32
N PHE A 337 -22.43 13.92 -17.82
CA PHE A 337 -23.31 12.98 -17.14
C PHE A 337 -23.95 13.63 -15.92
N MET A 338 -23.16 14.34 -15.11
CA MET A 338 -23.68 15.05 -13.92
C MET A 338 -24.66 16.16 -14.29
N LYS A 339 -24.41 16.92 -15.36
CA LYS A 339 -25.35 17.91 -15.92
C LYS A 339 -26.68 17.26 -16.28
N ARG A 340 -26.65 16.15 -17.03
CA ARG A 340 -27.86 15.40 -17.44
C ARG A 340 -28.62 14.84 -16.23
N VAL A 341 -27.93 14.38 -15.18
CA VAL A 341 -28.57 13.94 -13.92
C VAL A 341 -29.31 15.10 -13.24
N GLN A 342 -28.65 16.26 -13.13
CA GLN A 342 -29.22 17.45 -12.50
C GLN A 342 -30.47 17.93 -13.23
N GLU A 343 -30.42 17.97 -14.57
CA GLU A 343 -31.48 18.46 -15.45
C GLU A 343 -32.62 17.45 -15.71
N ASP A 344 -32.53 16.23 -15.17
CA ASP A 344 -33.42 15.10 -15.55
C ASP A 344 -33.42 14.80 -17.06
N GLY A 345 -32.26 14.98 -17.68
CA GLY A 345 -32.04 14.74 -19.10
C GLY A 345 -31.94 13.26 -19.47
N GLU A 346 -31.96 13.00 -20.77
CA GLU A 346 -31.65 11.67 -21.30
C GLU A 346 -30.14 11.39 -21.24
N TRP A 347 -29.79 10.11 -21.16
CA TRP A 347 -28.43 9.61 -21.26
C TRP A 347 -28.39 8.45 -22.26
N THR A 348 -27.45 8.50 -23.18
CA THR A 348 -27.28 7.50 -24.22
C THR A 348 -26.14 6.55 -23.87
N LEU A 349 -26.45 5.27 -23.80
CA LEU A 349 -25.48 4.20 -23.64
C LEU A 349 -24.90 3.80 -25.00
N MET A 350 -23.58 3.69 -25.08
CA MET A 350 -22.82 3.50 -26.31
C MET A 350 -21.80 2.37 -26.18
N CYS A 351 -21.49 1.72 -27.30
CA CYS A 351 -20.35 0.80 -27.40
C CYS A 351 -19.14 1.56 -27.97
N PRO A 352 -17.93 1.41 -27.39
CA PRO A 352 -16.74 2.11 -27.88
C PRO A 352 -16.35 1.70 -29.30
N HIS A 353 -16.75 0.52 -29.77
CA HIS A 353 -16.52 0.08 -31.16
C HIS A 353 -17.39 0.86 -32.18
N GLU A 354 -18.59 1.29 -31.78
CA GLU A 354 -19.53 2.03 -32.63
C GLU A 354 -19.35 3.55 -32.51
N CYS A 355 -18.96 3.98 -31.30
CA CYS A 355 -18.74 5.36 -30.89
C CYS A 355 -17.30 5.52 -30.35
N PRO A 356 -16.27 5.41 -31.22
CA PRO A 356 -14.87 5.48 -30.80
C PRO A 356 -14.51 6.88 -30.28
N HIS A 357 -13.39 6.96 -29.56
CA HIS A 357 -12.77 8.20 -29.06
C HIS A 357 -13.55 8.95 -27.96
N LEU A 358 -14.55 8.34 -27.34
CA LEU A 358 -15.16 8.91 -26.14
C LEU A 358 -14.23 8.85 -24.91
N TYR A 359 -13.43 7.79 -24.82
CA TYR A 359 -12.54 7.54 -23.68
C TYR A 359 -11.20 8.29 -23.73
N ASP A 360 -10.83 8.86 -24.88
CA ASP A 360 -9.59 9.62 -25.08
C ASP A 360 -9.84 11.12 -25.31
N THR A 361 -11.08 11.59 -25.13
CA THR A 361 -11.47 13.00 -25.12
C THR A 361 -12.07 13.38 -23.77
N TYR A 362 -12.05 14.65 -23.38
CA TYR A 362 -12.66 15.15 -22.13
C TYR A 362 -13.22 16.57 -22.32
N GLY A 363 -14.00 17.06 -21.35
CA GLY A 363 -14.58 18.40 -21.36
C GLY A 363 -15.43 18.70 -22.61
N GLU A 364 -15.25 19.89 -23.18
CA GLU A 364 -16.03 20.33 -24.35
C GLU A 364 -15.87 19.42 -25.58
N GLU A 365 -14.68 18.84 -25.78
CA GLU A 365 -14.44 17.93 -26.89
C GLU A 365 -15.23 16.64 -26.74
N PHE A 366 -15.25 16.07 -25.54
CA PHE A 366 -16.08 14.92 -25.20
C PHE A 366 -17.57 15.25 -25.39
N GLU A 367 -18.04 16.40 -24.88
CA GLU A 367 -19.43 16.82 -25.01
C GLU A 367 -19.86 16.93 -26.48
N ARG A 368 -19.04 17.55 -27.32
CA ARG A 368 -19.28 17.67 -28.76
C ARG A 368 -19.31 16.30 -29.45
N LEU A 369 -18.36 15.43 -29.15
CA LEU A 369 -18.28 14.11 -29.77
C LEU A 369 -19.47 13.22 -29.36
N TYR A 370 -19.75 13.15 -28.06
CA TYR A 370 -20.86 12.39 -27.51
C TYR A 370 -22.20 12.82 -28.10
N THR A 371 -22.49 14.13 -28.11
CA THR A 371 -23.74 14.66 -28.68
C THR A 371 -23.84 14.45 -30.20
N SER A 372 -22.72 14.45 -30.92
CA SER A 372 -22.71 14.11 -32.35
C SER A 372 -23.12 12.65 -32.62
N TYR A 373 -22.71 11.72 -31.75
CA TYR A 373 -23.14 10.32 -31.83
C TYR A 373 -24.61 10.13 -31.42
N GLU A 374 -25.09 10.90 -30.44
CA GLU A 374 -26.53 10.94 -30.10
C GLU A 374 -27.36 11.41 -31.31
N ALA A 375 -26.94 12.49 -31.99
CA ALA A 375 -27.60 13.05 -33.16
C ALA A 375 -27.57 12.10 -34.37
N ALA A 376 -26.47 11.36 -34.54
CA ALA A 376 -26.33 10.35 -35.58
C ALA A 376 -27.08 9.03 -35.29
N GLY A 377 -27.74 8.90 -34.13
CA GLY A 377 -28.50 7.70 -33.77
C GLY A 377 -27.63 6.47 -33.49
N LYS A 378 -26.35 6.65 -33.12
CA LYS A 378 -25.42 5.54 -32.86
C LYS A 378 -25.53 4.91 -31.46
N GLY A 379 -26.37 5.46 -30.60
CA GLY A 379 -26.60 4.94 -29.25
C GLY A 379 -27.31 3.59 -29.26
N ARG A 380 -26.95 2.70 -28.33
CA ARG A 380 -27.59 1.38 -28.18
C ARG A 380 -28.87 1.45 -27.36
N LYS A 381 -28.87 2.28 -26.33
CA LYS A 381 -30.02 2.47 -25.44
C LYS A 381 -30.03 3.91 -24.95
N ARG A 382 -31.20 4.55 -24.98
CA ARG A 382 -31.42 5.83 -24.29
C ARG A 382 -32.19 5.55 -23.01
N ILE A 383 -31.75 6.18 -21.92
CA ILE A 383 -32.34 6.08 -20.58
C ILE A 383 -32.47 7.46 -19.98
N LYS A 384 -33.15 7.58 -18.84
CA LYS A 384 -33.02 8.78 -18.01
C LYS A 384 -31.67 8.77 -17.29
N ALA A 385 -30.97 9.88 -17.26
CA ALA A 385 -29.69 9.96 -16.56
C ALA A 385 -29.83 9.61 -15.06
N ARG A 386 -30.97 9.98 -14.45
CA ARG A 386 -31.31 9.65 -13.07
C ARG A 386 -31.50 8.14 -12.83
N GLU A 387 -31.94 7.37 -13.81
CA GLU A 387 -32.05 5.91 -13.70
C GLU A 387 -30.67 5.28 -13.44
N LEU A 388 -29.66 5.69 -14.21
CA LEU A 388 -28.29 5.22 -14.00
C LEU A 388 -27.71 5.77 -12.68
N TRP A 389 -28.01 7.01 -12.33
CA TRP A 389 -27.58 7.59 -11.05
C TRP A 389 -28.12 6.82 -9.85
N GLU A 390 -29.41 6.50 -9.86
CA GLU A 390 -30.06 5.67 -8.83
C GLU A 390 -29.39 4.30 -8.73
N LYS A 391 -29.06 3.67 -9.87
CA LYS A 391 -28.35 2.40 -9.90
C LYS A 391 -26.94 2.50 -9.28
N ILE A 392 -26.22 3.58 -9.54
CA ILE A 392 -24.90 3.84 -8.93
C ILE A 392 -25.04 3.93 -7.40
N LEU A 393 -26.02 4.71 -6.92
CA LEU A 393 -26.28 4.87 -5.49
C LEU A 393 -26.71 3.55 -4.83
N GLU A 394 -27.56 2.76 -5.48
CA GLU A 394 -27.98 1.44 -5.02
C GLU A 394 -26.76 0.52 -4.81
N SER A 395 -25.85 0.47 -5.79
CA SER A 395 -24.61 -0.31 -5.69
C SER A 395 -23.72 0.17 -4.53
N GLN A 396 -23.61 1.50 -4.33
CA GLN A 396 -22.86 2.07 -3.21
C GLN A 396 -23.49 1.76 -1.85
N ILE A 397 -24.82 1.80 -1.73
CA ILE A 397 -25.53 1.43 -0.51
C ILE A 397 -25.30 -0.05 -0.18
N GLU A 398 -25.33 -0.94 -1.18
CA GLU A 398 -25.16 -2.37 -0.97
C GLU A 398 -23.70 -2.80 -0.73
N THR A 399 -22.74 -2.13 -1.37
CA THR A 399 -21.35 -2.64 -1.48
C THR A 399 -20.27 -1.65 -1.05
N GLY A 400 -20.60 -0.38 -0.83
CA GLY A 400 -19.64 0.70 -0.62
C GLY A 400 -18.90 1.16 -1.89
N THR A 401 -19.22 0.60 -3.05
CA THR A 401 -18.61 0.89 -4.36
C THR A 401 -19.71 1.01 -5.43
N PRO A 402 -19.48 1.63 -6.60
CA PRO A 402 -18.20 2.06 -7.15
C PRO A 402 -17.62 3.32 -6.49
N TYR A 403 -16.30 3.49 -6.62
CA TYR A 403 -15.64 4.77 -6.36
C TYR A 403 -16.14 5.85 -7.32
N MET A 404 -16.07 7.12 -6.92
CA MET A 404 -16.55 8.25 -7.72
C MET A 404 -15.39 9.17 -8.08
N LEU A 405 -15.07 9.25 -9.36
CA LEU A 405 -14.01 10.12 -9.87
C LEU A 405 -14.52 10.94 -11.03
N TYR A 406 -14.09 12.21 -11.12
CA TYR A 406 -14.56 13.16 -12.12
C TYR A 406 -13.48 13.37 -13.19
N LYS A 407 -13.69 12.72 -14.35
CA LYS A 407 -12.81 12.71 -15.51
C LYS A 407 -12.35 14.11 -15.93
N ASP A 408 -13.30 15.03 -16.05
CA ASP A 408 -13.01 16.37 -16.58
C ASP A 408 -12.24 17.23 -15.57
N ALA A 409 -12.49 17.03 -14.27
CA ALA A 409 -11.72 17.70 -13.23
C ALA A 409 -10.29 17.16 -13.16
N ALA A 410 -10.12 15.84 -13.25
CA ALA A 410 -8.80 15.20 -13.26
C ALA A 410 -7.96 15.66 -14.46
N ASN A 411 -8.54 15.65 -15.66
CA ASN A 411 -7.85 16.03 -16.88
C ASN A 411 -7.55 17.53 -16.97
N ARG A 412 -8.50 18.43 -16.66
CA ARG A 412 -8.28 19.89 -16.74
C ARG A 412 -7.18 20.39 -15.79
N LYS A 413 -7.05 19.77 -14.62
CA LYS A 413 -6.14 20.20 -13.54
C LYS A 413 -4.83 19.42 -13.49
N SER A 414 -4.64 18.42 -14.37
CA SER A 414 -3.41 17.65 -14.38
C SER A 414 -2.28 18.45 -15.01
N ASN A 415 -1.10 18.40 -14.38
CA ASN A 415 0.14 18.90 -14.99
C ASN A 415 0.62 17.98 -16.13
N GLN A 416 0.07 16.77 -16.25
CA GLN A 416 0.34 15.82 -17.33
C GLN A 416 -0.64 15.94 -18.51
N LYS A 417 -1.53 16.94 -18.52
CA LYS A 417 -2.55 17.11 -19.59
C LYS A 417 -1.96 17.25 -21.00
N ASN A 418 -0.68 17.62 -21.11
CA ASN A 418 0.05 17.70 -22.38
C ASN A 418 0.39 16.34 -22.99
N LEU A 419 0.26 15.24 -22.24
CA LEU A 419 0.52 13.88 -22.70
C LEU A 419 -0.70 13.25 -23.39
N GLY A 420 -1.90 13.71 -23.03
CA GLY A 420 -3.18 13.21 -23.53
C GLY A 420 -4.19 13.05 -22.40
N THR A 421 -5.31 12.41 -22.72
CA THR A 421 -6.40 12.17 -21.76
C THR A 421 -6.05 11.06 -20.78
N ILE A 422 -6.04 11.39 -19.49
CA ILE A 422 -5.98 10.44 -18.38
C ILE A 422 -7.30 9.66 -18.33
N ARG A 423 -7.18 8.33 -18.34
CA ARG A 423 -8.32 7.42 -18.48
C ARG A 423 -8.79 6.79 -17.16
N SER A 424 -8.01 6.85 -16.09
CA SER A 424 -8.39 6.27 -14.79
C SER A 424 -7.56 6.84 -13.65
N SER A 425 -7.83 6.34 -12.45
CA SER A 425 -6.97 6.49 -11.29
C SER A 425 -6.39 5.13 -10.87
N ASN A 426 -5.73 5.04 -9.72
CA ASN A 426 -5.15 3.82 -9.16
C ASN A 426 -6.16 3.05 -8.29
N LEU A 427 -5.69 2.03 -7.57
CA LEU A 427 -6.52 1.25 -6.63
C LEU A 427 -7.21 2.12 -5.55
N CYS A 428 -6.53 3.16 -5.05
CA CYS A 428 -6.95 3.94 -3.89
C CYS A 428 -7.47 5.35 -4.23
N THR A 429 -7.65 5.64 -5.53
CA THR A 429 -8.29 6.84 -6.10
C THR A 429 -7.57 8.18 -5.91
N GLU A 430 -6.32 8.18 -5.41
CA GLU A 430 -5.54 9.40 -5.15
C GLU A 430 -4.60 9.80 -6.30
N ILE A 431 -4.33 8.90 -7.25
CA ILE A 431 -3.35 9.13 -8.32
C ILE A 431 -4.04 9.39 -9.66
N MET A 432 -3.64 10.46 -10.33
CA MET A 432 -4.17 10.87 -11.64
C MET A 432 -3.01 11.02 -12.61
N GLU A 433 -2.54 9.90 -13.15
CA GLU A 433 -1.41 9.84 -14.07
C GLU A 433 -1.82 9.28 -15.43
N TYR A 434 -1.13 9.75 -16.46
CA TYR A 434 -1.34 9.33 -17.84
C TYR A 434 -0.87 7.88 -18.08
N THR A 435 -1.57 7.19 -18.98
CA THR A 435 -1.26 5.82 -19.40
C THR A 435 -1.33 5.73 -20.92
N ALA A 436 -0.47 4.92 -21.52
CA ALA A 436 -0.42 4.66 -22.95
C ALA A 436 -0.19 3.16 -23.22
N GLU A 437 -0.09 2.76 -24.48
CA GLU A 437 0.26 1.38 -24.86
C GLU A 437 1.65 0.98 -24.33
N ASP A 438 2.62 1.90 -24.38
CA ASP A 438 4.00 1.74 -23.92
C ASP A 438 4.26 2.32 -22.52
N GLU A 439 3.21 2.78 -21.82
CA GLU A 439 3.30 3.46 -20.53
C GLU A 439 2.28 2.94 -19.52
N VAL A 440 2.79 2.26 -18.48
CA VAL A 440 2.04 1.93 -17.26
C VAL A 440 2.45 2.94 -16.19
N ALA A 441 1.54 3.78 -15.73
CA ALA A 441 1.87 4.79 -14.71
C ALA A 441 2.23 4.14 -13.37
N VAL A 442 3.11 4.77 -12.59
CA VAL A 442 3.73 4.19 -11.39
C VAL A 442 3.71 5.18 -10.24
N CYS A 443 3.17 4.75 -9.11
CA CYS A 443 3.04 5.60 -7.95
C CYS A 443 4.14 5.34 -6.90
N ASN A 444 4.98 6.35 -6.66
CA ASN A 444 6.06 6.36 -5.68
C ASN A 444 5.62 7.16 -4.43
N LEU A 445 5.38 6.47 -3.31
CA LEU A 445 4.63 7.02 -2.18
C LEU A 445 5.42 7.16 -0.87
N ALA A 446 5.15 8.25 -0.15
CA ALA A 446 5.50 8.45 1.25
C ALA A 446 4.44 9.31 1.94
N SER A 447 4.43 9.32 3.28
CA SER A 447 3.53 10.18 4.05
C SER A 447 4.22 10.88 5.21
N ILE A 448 3.92 12.18 5.37
CA ILE A 448 4.42 13.02 6.45
C ILE A 448 3.50 12.90 7.68
N ALA A 449 4.09 12.72 8.86
CA ALA A 449 3.35 12.66 10.11
C ALA A 449 3.12 14.06 10.67
N ILE A 450 1.96 14.65 10.38
CA ILE A 450 1.58 16.02 10.75
C ILE A 450 1.74 16.33 12.26
N PRO A 451 1.45 15.40 13.20
CA PRO A 451 1.61 15.69 14.63
C PRO A 451 3.04 16.04 15.04
N MET A 452 4.05 15.62 14.27
CA MET A 452 5.46 15.85 14.59
C MET A 452 5.92 17.30 14.37
N PHE A 453 5.06 18.14 13.80
CA PHE A 453 5.33 19.55 13.53
C PHE A 453 4.58 20.48 14.48
N VAL A 454 3.87 19.95 15.47
CA VAL A 454 3.31 20.75 16.56
C VAL A 454 4.40 20.95 17.62
N THR A 455 4.78 22.20 17.84
CA THR A 455 5.74 22.61 18.87
C THR A 455 5.01 23.22 20.05
N GLU A 456 5.59 23.11 21.24
CA GLU A 456 5.08 23.72 22.47
C GLU A 456 6.19 24.60 23.06
N ASP A 457 5.88 25.86 23.36
CA ASP A 457 6.82 26.78 24.00
C ASP A 457 6.90 26.54 25.52
N GLU A 458 7.82 27.24 26.18
CA GLU A 458 8.03 27.10 27.65
C GLU A 458 6.79 27.49 28.47
N THR A 459 5.85 28.23 27.89
CA THR A 459 4.60 28.66 28.52
C THR A 459 3.43 27.72 28.22
N GLY A 460 3.66 26.66 27.45
CA GLY A 460 2.65 25.67 27.06
C GLY A 460 1.84 26.05 25.82
N ASN A 461 2.17 27.14 25.11
CA ASN A 461 1.45 27.50 23.90
C ASN A 461 1.91 26.61 22.74
N LYS A 462 0.93 26.06 22.01
CA LYS A 462 1.18 25.21 20.86
C LYS A 462 1.15 26.01 19.57
N SER A 463 2.13 25.77 18.72
CA SER A 463 2.23 26.35 17.38
C SER A 463 2.61 25.27 16.36
N PHE A 464 2.37 25.55 15.08
CA PHE A 464 2.70 24.63 14.00
C PHE A 464 3.97 25.10 13.28
N ASP A 465 4.99 24.25 13.23
CA ASP A 465 6.28 24.53 12.60
C ASP A 465 6.24 24.27 11.09
N HIS A 466 5.75 25.27 10.36
CA HIS A 466 5.68 25.25 8.91
C HIS A 466 7.07 25.16 8.24
N GLN A 467 8.11 25.71 8.88
CA GLN A 467 9.45 25.72 8.32
C GLN A 467 10.05 24.30 8.38
N LYS A 468 9.88 23.60 9.50
CA LYS A 468 10.28 22.20 9.63
C LYS A 468 9.52 21.30 8.67
N LEU A 469 8.21 21.54 8.50
CA LEU A 469 7.41 20.82 7.51
C LEU A 469 7.98 20.98 6.11
N PHE A 470 8.34 22.20 5.70
CA PHE A 470 8.96 22.47 4.41
C PHE A 470 10.29 21.72 4.22
N GLU A 471 11.17 21.75 5.23
CA GLU A 471 12.47 21.05 5.19
C GLU A 471 12.31 19.54 5.01
N VAL A 472 11.41 18.93 5.81
CA VAL A 472 11.13 17.49 5.72
C VAL A 472 10.52 17.15 4.38
N THR A 473 9.54 17.94 3.90
CA THR A 473 8.90 17.76 2.60
C THR A 473 9.94 17.72 1.47
N LYS A 474 10.86 18.70 1.44
CA LYS A 474 11.93 18.77 0.43
C LYS A 474 12.81 17.52 0.43
N LYS A 475 13.15 17.00 1.62
CA LYS A 475 13.94 15.78 1.77
C LYS A 475 13.18 14.55 1.28
N VAL A 476 11.92 14.39 1.66
CA VAL A 476 11.10 13.24 1.26
C VAL A 476 10.87 13.21 -0.24
N VAL A 477 10.63 14.36 -0.88
CA VAL A 477 10.50 14.44 -2.35
C VAL A 477 11.78 13.96 -3.04
N ARG A 478 12.97 14.34 -2.54
CA ARG A 478 14.25 13.81 -3.07
C ARG A 478 14.36 12.31 -2.90
N ASN A 479 13.98 11.77 -1.73
CA ASN A 479 13.98 10.32 -1.53
C ASN A 479 13.06 9.60 -2.52
N LEU A 480 11.87 10.14 -2.78
CA LEU A 480 10.93 9.57 -3.74
C LEU A 480 11.46 9.64 -5.17
N ASP A 481 12.14 10.71 -5.54
CA ASP A 481 12.81 10.82 -6.84
C ASP A 481 13.94 9.79 -6.98
N THR A 482 14.77 9.61 -5.96
CA THR A 482 15.80 8.55 -5.95
C THR A 482 15.19 7.14 -6.04
N VAL A 483 14.02 6.91 -5.44
CA VAL A 483 13.31 5.63 -5.54
C VAL A 483 12.98 5.29 -6.99
N ILE A 484 12.68 6.27 -7.85
CA ILE A 484 12.40 6.04 -9.28
C ILE A 484 13.59 5.34 -9.96
N ASP A 485 14.80 5.81 -9.70
CA ASP A 485 16.01 5.26 -10.33
C ASP A 485 16.42 3.90 -9.75
N ARG A 486 16.07 3.64 -8.48
CA ARG A 486 16.46 2.43 -7.75
C ARG A 486 15.42 1.31 -7.79
N ASN A 487 14.21 1.61 -8.26
CA ASN A 487 13.11 0.66 -8.28
C ASN A 487 13.35 -0.46 -9.31
N TYR A 488 13.00 -1.69 -8.94
CA TYR A 488 12.83 -2.79 -9.89
C TYR A 488 11.42 -2.72 -10.50
N TYR A 489 11.34 -2.57 -11.83
CA TYR A 489 10.07 -2.50 -12.54
C TYR A 489 9.62 -3.90 -13.03
N PRO A 490 8.41 -4.35 -12.70
CA PRO A 490 7.93 -5.68 -13.10
C PRO A 490 7.60 -5.79 -14.59
N VAL A 491 7.35 -4.66 -15.25
CA VAL A 491 7.03 -4.53 -16.69
C VAL A 491 7.78 -3.32 -17.26
N LYS A 492 8.12 -3.35 -18.56
CA LYS A 492 9.00 -2.34 -19.18
C LYS A 492 8.29 -1.00 -19.34
N GLU A 493 6.99 -1.05 -19.61
CA GLU A 493 6.08 0.07 -19.77
C GLU A 493 6.00 0.90 -18.49
N ALA A 494 6.15 0.26 -17.33
CA ALA A 494 6.22 0.92 -16.03
C ALA A 494 7.52 1.70 -15.84
N GLU A 495 8.64 1.12 -16.27
CA GLU A 495 9.93 1.80 -16.28
C GLU A 495 9.90 2.99 -17.25
N ASN A 496 9.38 2.80 -18.46
CA ASN A 496 9.27 3.86 -19.46
C ASN A 496 8.49 5.07 -18.93
N SER A 497 7.30 4.86 -18.36
CA SER A 497 6.47 5.93 -17.82
C SER A 497 7.19 6.67 -16.68
N ASN A 498 7.72 5.92 -15.70
CA ASN A 498 8.31 6.54 -14.51
C ASN A 498 9.60 7.31 -14.84
N PHE A 499 10.41 6.84 -15.79
CA PHE A 499 11.61 7.57 -16.22
C PHE A 499 11.30 8.80 -17.08
N ARG A 500 10.20 8.78 -17.85
CA ARG A 500 9.80 9.93 -18.70
C ARG A 500 9.21 11.07 -17.89
N HIS A 501 8.36 10.75 -16.90
CA HIS A 501 7.51 11.75 -16.24
C HIS A 501 7.86 11.98 -14.77
N ARG A 502 8.60 11.05 -14.17
CA ARG A 502 9.06 11.04 -12.78
C ARG A 502 8.01 11.47 -11.73
N PRO A 503 6.79 10.91 -11.75
CA PRO A 503 5.77 11.27 -10.77
C PRO A 503 6.11 10.76 -9.37
N VAL A 504 5.74 11.55 -8.36
CA VAL A 504 5.84 11.20 -6.94
C VAL A 504 4.56 11.61 -6.22
N GLY A 505 4.11 10.77 -5.28
CA GLY A 505 2.94 11.04 -4.44
C GLY A 505 3.34 11.20 -2.98
N LEU A 506 3.30 12.43 -2.49
CA LEU A 506 3.57 12.74 -1.09
C LEU A 506 2.27 13.05 -0.34
N GLY A 507 1.88 12.14 0.54
CA GLY A 507 0.70 12.28 1.38
C GLY A 507 1.00 12.75 2.79
N ILE A 508 -0.05 12.73 3.63
CA ILE A 508 0.01 13.09 5.05
C ILE A 508 -0.68 12.03 5.91
N GLN A 509 -0.34 11.96 7.19
CA GLN A 509 -1.00 11.13 8.20
C GLN A 509 -1.09 11.87 9.53
N GLY A 510 -2.06 11.51 10.37
CA GLY A 510 -2.30 12.14 11.68
C GLY A 510 -2.84 13.57 11.57
N LEU A 511 -3.75 13.82 10.63
CA LEU A 511 -4.40 15.13 10.48
C LEU A 511 -5.42 15.42 11.58
N ALA A 512 -6.16 14.41 12.01
CA ALA A 512 -7.08 14.47 13.15
C ALA A 512 -6.30 14.41 14.47
#